data_AF-X1CUU9-F1
#
_entry.id   AF-X1CUU9-F1
#
_cell.length_a   1.000
_cell.length_b   1.000
_cell.length_c   1.000
_cell.angle_alpha   90.00
_cell.angle_beta   90.00
_cell.angle_gamma   90.00
#
_symmetry.space_group_name_H-M   'P 1'
#
loop_
_entity.id
_entity.type
_entity.pdbx_description
1 polymer ?
#
loop_
_entity_poly.entity_id
_entity_poly.type
_entity_poly.pdbx_seq_one_letter_code
_entity_poly.pdbx_strand_id
1 'polypeptide(L)'
;MGTGRKTIKHTIILLIILIVLIIVAASIGAAKISLKDTGLIIASFIPGVNYFINVEDLNPQEIVIISQIRLPRIFLSIFVGIALASAGVIFQGLFRNPMADPFVIGVSAGAAFGATIG
;
A
#
# COMPACT_ATOMS: atom_id res chain seq x y z
N MET A 1 -0.16 23.68 -23.77
CA MET A 1 0.42 22.33 -23.91
C MET A 1 1.53 21.98 -22.88
N GLY A 2 1.67 22.72 -21.76
CA GLY A 2 2.75 22.49 -20.77
C GLY A 2 2.34 21.72 -19.49
N THR A 3 1.05 21.42 -19.32
CA THR A 3 0.50 20.77 -18.11
C THR A 3 0.82 19.29 -18.02
N GLY A 4 0.79 18.56 -19.14
CA GLY A 4 1.00 17.09 -19.14
C GLY A 4 2.36 16.65 -18.61
N ARG A 5 3.45 17.36 -18.95
CA ARG A 5 4.80 17.04 -18.44
C ARG A 5 4.94 17.25 -16.93
N LYS A 6 4.22 18.22 -16.35
CA LYS A 6 4.24 18.44 -14.90
C LYS A 6 3.48 17.32 -14.18
N THR A 7 2.30 16.92 -14.66
CA THR A 7 1.51 15.85 -14.04
C THR A 7 2.25 14.51 -14.04
N ILE A 8 2.88 14.13 -15.16
CA ILE A 8 3.66 12.89 -15.26
C ILE A 8 4.81 12.87 -14.24
N LYS A 9 5.51 13.99 -14.06
CA LYS A 9 6.57 14.09 -13.05
C LYS A 9 6.04 13.84 -11.64
N HIS A 10 4.90 14.43 -11.28
CA HIS A 10 4.31 14.20 -9.95
C HIS A 10 3.86 12.75 -9.77
N THR A 11 3.25 12.14 -10.79
CA THR A 11 2.85 10.72 -10.73
C THR A 11 4.05 9.80 -10.52
N ILE A 12 5.16 10.04 -11.23
CA ILE A 12 6.41 9.26 -11.03
C ILE A 12 6.95 9.45 -9.61
N ILE A 13 6.97 10.69 -9.10
CA ILE A 13 7.42 11.00 -7.74
C ILE A 13 6.56 10.26 -6.71
N LEU A 14 5.23 10.30 -6.84
CA LEU A 14 4.31 9.62 -5.92
C LEU A 14 4.47 8.10 -5.98
N LEU A 15 4.74 7.53 -7.16
CA LEU A 15 4.98 6.10 -7.32
C LEU A 15 6.30 5.67 -6.66
N ILE A 16 7.35 6.48 -6.78
CA ILE A 16 8.62 6.25 -6.05
C ILE A 16 8.39 6.32 -4.54
N ILE A 17 7.65 7.32 -4.06
CA ILE A 17 7.30 7.45 -2.63
C ILE A 17 6.53 6.22 -2.16
N LEU A 18 5.57 5.72 -2.94
CA LEU A 18 4.81 4.51 -2.61
C LEU A 18 5.74 3.30 -2.45
N ILE A 19 6.70 3.10 -3.36
CA ILE A 19 7.67 2.00 -3.26
C ILE A 19 8.52 2.12 -1.99
N VAL A 20 9.02 3.32 -1.68
CA VAL A 20 9.78 3.56 -0.45
C VAL A 20 8.94 3.26 0.79
N LEU A 21 7.68 3.68 0.81
CA LEU A 21 6.75 3.41 1.91
C LEU A 21 6.47 1.92 2.08
N ILE A 22 6.38 1.14 1.01
CA ILE A 22 6.23 -0.32 1.08
C ILE A 22 7.42 -0.95 1.80
N ILE A 23 8.66 -0.57 1.45
CA ILE A 23 9.89 -1.10 2.06
C ILE A 23 9.96 -0.71 3.54
N VAL A 24 9.66 0.56 3.86
CA VAL A 24 9.66 1.06 5.24
C VAL A 24 8.57 0.37 6.07
N ALA A 25 7.35 0.27 5.55
CA ALA A 25 6.23 -0.40 6.23
C ALA A 25 6.50 -1.89 6.45
N ALA A 26 7.17 -2.55 5.51
CA ALA A 26 7.57 -3.95 5.67
C ALA A 26 8.67 -4.12 6.74
N SER A 27 9.46 -3.09 7.00
CA SER A 27 10.56 -3.12 7.98
C SER A 27 10.10 -2.79 9.39
N ILE A 28 9.11 -1.90 9.54
CA ILE A 28 8.56 -1.47 10.83
C ILE A 28 7.60 -2.55 11.36
N GLY A 29 7.84 -3.04 12.57
CA GLY A 29 6.94 -3.97 13.26
C GLY A 29 7.48 -4.46 14.60
N ALA A 30 6.78 -5.41 15.22
CA ALA A 30 7.14 -5.95 16.55
C ALA A 30 8.51 -6.65 16.55
N ALA A 31 8.92 -7.23 15.42
CA ALA A 31 10.28 -7.72 15.20
C ALA A 31 11.10 -6.61 14.53
N LYS A 32 12.22 -6.21 15.15
CA LYS A 32 13.22 -5.31 14.57
C LYS A 32 14.02 -6.08 13.52
N ILE A 33 13.59 -5.99 12.27
CA ILE A 33 14.26 -6.60 11.12
C ILE A 33 15.09 -5.52 10.43
N SER A 34 16.31 -5.85 10.00
CA SER A 34 17.14 -4.90 9.26
C SER A 34 16.48 -4.49 7.93
N LEU A 35 16.69 -3.25 7.51
CA LEU A 35 16.20 -2.74 6.21
C LEU A 35 16.77 -3.58 5.03
N LYS A 36 17.99 -4.09 5.20
CA LYS A 36 18.66 -4.94 4.20
C LYS A 36 17.94 -6.28 4.05
N ASP A 37 17.68 -6.95 5.17
CA ASP A 37 17.05 -8.28 5.20
C ASP A 37 15.60 -8.22 4.71
N THR A 38 14.88 -7.15 5.07
CA THR A 38 13.53 -6.89 4.55
C THR A 38 13.53 -6.72 3.03
N GLY A 39 14.50 -5.97 2.49
CA GLY A 39 14.64 -5.79 1.04
C GLY A 39 14.94 -7.10 0.32
N LEU A 40 15.79 -7.96 0.89
CA LEU A 40 16.13 -9.27 0.34
C LEU A 40 14.92 -10.23 0.36
N ILE A 41 14.14 -10.24 1.44
CA ILE A 41 12.92 -11.06 1.56
C ILE A 41 11.84 -10.61 0.58
N ILE A 42 11.66 -9.30 0.39
CA ILE A 42 10.70 -8.80 -0.62
C ILE A 42 11.19 -9.14 -2.03
N ALA A 43 12.50 -9.05 -2.29
CA ALA A 43 13.09 -9.37 -3.58
C ALA A 43 13.02 -10.87 -3.91
N SER A 44 13.11 -11.77 -2.92
CA SER A 44 12.97 -13.22 -3.14
C SER A 44 11.56 -13.62 -3.57
N PHE A 45 10.54 -12.82 -3.22
CA PHE A 45 9.17 -12.99 -3.71
C PHE A 45 8.97 -12.58 -5.18
N ILE A 46 9.93 -11.88 -5.80
CA ILE A 46 9.88 -11.55 -7.22
C ILE A 46 10.44 -12.73 -8.02
N PRO A 47 9.61 -13.44 -8.83
CA PRO A 47 10.07 -14.56 -9.63
C PRO A 47 11.15 -14.08 -10.62
N GLY A 48 12.37 -14.61 -10.48
CA GLY A 48 13.55 -14.24 -11.27
C GLY A 48 14.73 -13.65 -10.48
N VAL A 49 14.48 -13.02 -9.32
CA VAL A 49 15.55 -12.44 -8.47
C VAL A 49 16.01 -13.42 -7.39
N ASN A 50 15.17 -14.41 -7.08
CA ASN A 50 15.43 -15.46 -6.08
C ASN A 50 16.72 -16.27 -6.34
N TYR A 51 17.21 -16.32 -7.59
CA TYR A 51 18.44 -17.04 -7.95
C TYR A 51 19.74 -16.32 -7.54
N PHE A 52 19.69 -15.02 -7.25
CA PHE A 52 20.87 -14.20 -6.94
C PHE A 52 21.01 -13.85 -5.44
N ILE A 53 20.12 -14.37 -4.59
CA ILE A 53 20.03 -13.97 -3.18
C ILE A 53 20.20 -15.19 -2.29
N ASN A 54 21.28 -15.21 -1.49
CA ASN A 54 21.47 -16.22 -0.45
C ASN A 54 20.51 -15.95 0.71
N VAL A 55 19.39 -16.69 0.74
CA VAL A 55 18.38 -16.62 1.81
C VAL A 55 18.74 -17.48 3.03
N GLU A 56 19.86 -18.21 2.96
CA GLU A 56 20.31 -19.16 4.00
C GLU A 56 20.75 -18.48 5.29
N ASP A 57 21.22 -17.23 5.23
CA ASP A 57 21.62 -16.46 6.42
C ASP A 57 20.44 -15.78 7.13
N LEU A 58 19.22 -15.82 6.56
CA LEU A 58 18.05 -15.14 7.11
C LEU A 58 17.27 -16.05 8.07
N ASN A 59 16.83 -15.46 9.17
CA ASN A 59 16.04 -16.17 10.18
C ASN A 59 14.67 -16.62 9.58
N PRO A 60 14.32 -17.92 9.62
CA PRO A 60 13.04 -18.42 9.09
C PRO A 60 11.81 -17.71 9.68
N GLN A 61 11.90 -17.23 10.93
CA GLN A 61 10.82 -16.50 11.57
C GLN A 61 10.55 -15.14 10.90
N GLU A 62 11.60 -14.45 10.44
CA GLU A 62 11.47 -13.15 9.77
C GLU A 62 10.81 -13.28 8.40
N ILE A 63 11.15 -14.36 7.67
CA ILE A 63 10.55 -14.70 6.38
C ILE A 63 9.04 -14.94 6.55
N VAL A 64 8.63 -15.70 7.55
CA VAL A 64 7.20 -15.97 7.82
C VAL A 64 6.46 -14.68 8.22
N ILE A 65 7.04 -13.86 9.10
CA ILE A 65 6.41 -12.61 9.54
C ILE A 65 6.20 -11.67 8.34
N ILE A 66 7.21 -11.49 7.49
CA ILE A 66 7.10 -10.60 6.34
C ILE A 66 6.12 -11.17 5.31
N SER A 67 6.21 -12.46 4.99
CA SER A 67 5.39 -13.08 3.94
C SER A 67 3.92 -13.29 4.33
N GLN A 68 3.64 -13.77 5.53
CA GLN A 68 2.29 -14.17 5.95
C GLN A 68 1.53 -13.06 6.67
N ILE A 69 2.23 -12.06 7.22
CA ILE A 69 1.59 -11.02 8.06
C ILE A 69 1.75 -9.64 7.44
N ARG A 70 2.99 -9.21 7.16
CA ARG A 70 3.25 -7.82 6.72
C ARG A 70 2.84 -7.58 5.27
N LEU A 71 3.27 -8.44 4.34
CA LEU A 71 2.96 -8.28 2.91
C LEU A 71 1.45 -8.26 2.63
N PRO A 72 0.63 -9.22 3.14
CA PRO A 72 -0.81 -9.19 2.91
C PRO A 72 -1.47 -7.90 3.43
N ARG A 73 -1.03 -7.42 4.60
CA ARG A 73 -1.53 -6.17 5.19
C ARG A 73 -1.16 -4.93 4.37
N ILE A 74 0.06 -4.88 3.84
CA ILE A 74 0.52 -3.78 2.97
C ILE A 74 -0.32 -3.75 1.68
N PHE A 75 -0.51 -4.90 1.02
CA PHE A 75 -1.37 -4.97 -0.17
C PHE A 75 -2.80 -4.54 0.12
N LEU A 76 -3.39 -5.04 1.22
CA LEU A 76 -4.73 -4.62 1.62
C LEU A 76 -4.82 -3.11 1.84
N SER A 77 -3.83 -2.50 2.49
CA SER A 77 -3.79 -1.05 2.72
C SER A 77 -3.72 -0.26 1.42
N ILE A 78 -2.95 -0.73 0.43
CA ILE A 78 -2.87 -0.12 -0.90
C ILE A 78 -4.24 -0.18 -1.59
N PHE A 79 -4.89 -1.35 -1.61
CA PHE A 79 -6.20 -1.51 -2.24
C PHE A 79 -7.27 -0.66 -1.57
N VAL A 80 -7.30 -0.61 -0.23
CA VAL A 80 -8.21 0.26 0.50
C VAL A 80 -7.96 1.73 0.18
N GLY A 81 -6.70 2.16 0.11
CA GLY A 81 -6.33 3.52 -0.29
C GLY A 81 -6.80 3.88 -1.70
N ILE A 82 -6.62 2.98 -2.67
CA ILE A 82 -7.11 3.16 -4.05
C ILE A 82 -8.64 3.28 -4.08
N ALA A 83 -9.35 2.42 -3.34
CA ALA A 83 -10.81 2.44 -3.29
C ALA A 83 -11.33 3.76 -2.68
N LEU A 84 -10.75 4.20 -1.57
CA LEU A 84 -11.13 5.46 -0.91
C LEU A 84 -10.82 6.69 -1.78
N ALA A 85 -9.63 6.74 -2.41
CA ALA A 85 -9.27 7.83 -3.31
C ALA A 85 -10.21 7.91 -4.52
N SER A 86 -10.54 6.76 -5.12
CA SER A 86 -11.47 6.67 -6.25
C SER A 86 -12.87 7.11 -5.86
N ALA A 87 -13.39 6.63 -4.72
CA ALA A 87 -14.68 7.06 -4.20
C ALA A 87 -14.71 8.58 -3.99
N GLY A 88 -13.68 9.15 -3.35
CA GLY A 88 -13.56 10.59 -3.13
C GLY A 88 -13.65 11.40 -4.42
N VAL A 89 -12.89 11.03 -5.46
CA VAL A 89 -12.92 11.72 -6.76
C VAL A 89 -14.28 11.59 -7.44
N ILE A 90 -14.93 10.42 -7.36
CA ILE A 90 -16.28 10.22 -7.91
C ILE A 90 -17.30 11.12 -7.21
N PHE A 91 -17.28 11.18 -5.87
CA PHE A 91 -18.20 12.02 -5.10
C PHE A 91 -17.96 13.52 -5.35
N GLN A 92 -16.70 13.95 -5.41
CA GLN A 92 -16.35 15.33 -5.76
C GLN A 92 -16.86 15.70 -7.16
N GLY A 93 -16.78 14.77 -8.13
CA GLY A 93 -17.33 14.93 -9.48
C GLY A 93 -18.86 14.98 -9.51
N LEU A 94 -19.53 14.07 -8.79
CA LEU A 94 -20.99 13.97 -8.75
C LEU A 94 -21.64 15.23 -8.17
N PHE A 95 -21.13 15.71 -7.03
CA PHE A 95 -21.63 16.92 -6.39
C PHE A 95 -21.05 18.20 -6.98
N ARG A 96 -20.08 18.09 -7.91
CA ARG A 96 -19.30 19.20 -8.46
C ARG A 96 -18.75 20.11 -7.36
N ASN A 97 -18.41 19.51 -6.22
CA ASN A 97 -17.95 20.19 -5.02
C ASN A 97 -16.63 19.54 -4.58
N PRO A 98 -15.49 20.26 -4.69
CA PRO A 98 -14.18 19.72 -4.32
C PRO A 98 -14.04 19.44 -2.80
N MET A 99 -14.97 19.93 -1.98
CA MET A 99 -15.01 19.69 -0.53
C MET A 99 -15.96 18.53 -0.15
N ALA A 100 -16.62 17.89 -1.13
CA ALA A 100 -17.49 16.75 -0.86
C ALA A 100 -16.65 15.54 -0.43
N ASP A 101 -16.87 15.09 0.79
CA ASP A 101 -16.18 13.94 1.37
C ASP A 101 -17.15 12.76 1.58
N PRO A 102 -16.78 11.52 1.18
CA PRO A 102 -17.64 10.35 1.27
C PRO A 102 -18.12 10.01 2.69
N PHE A 103 -17.37 10.42 3.73
CA PHE A 103 -17.72 10.15 5.11
C PHE A 103 -18.88 11.04 5.60
N VAL A 104 -19.07 12.22 5.00
CA VAL A 104 -20.13 13.18 5.38
C VAL A 104 -21.53 12.74 4.92
N ILE A 105 -21.60 11.94 3.85
CA ILE A 105 -22.86 11.51 3.20
C ILE A 105 -23.40 10.17 3.73
N GLY A 106 -22.84 9.65 4.83
CA GLY A 106 -23.38 8.47 5.53
C GLY A 106 -22.99 7.10 4.96
N VAL A 107 -22.16 7.05 3.91
CA VAL A 107 -21.69 5.79 3.29
C VAL A 107 -20.93 4.92 4.30
N SER A 108 -20.10 5.53 5.15
CA SER A 108 -19.34 4.81 6.18
C SER A 108 -20.23 4.24 7.30
N ALA A 109 -21.31 4.93 7.66
CA ALA A 109 -22.27 4.43 8.64
C ALA A 109 -23.06 3.23 8.09
N GLY A 110 -23.47 3.28 6.82
CA GLY A 110 -24.09 2.14 6.13
C GLY A 110 -23.16 0.93 6.01
N ALA A 111 -21.88 1.15 5.68
CA ALA A 111 -20.87 0.09 5.63
C ALA A 111 -20.60 -0.53 7.01
N ALA A 112 -20.50 0.29 8.07
CA ALA A 112 -20.32 -0.19 9.43
C ALA A 112 -21.51 -1.01 9.92
N PHE A 113 -22.74 -0.56 9.64
CA PHE A 113 -23.94 -1.34 9.94
C PHE A 113 -23.93 -2.67 9.19
N GLY A 114 -23.64 -2.67 7.89
CA GLY A 114 -23.51 -3.87 7.06
C GLY A 114 -22.48 -4.86 7.61
N ALA A 115 -21.31 -4.37 8.03
CA ALA A 115 -20.26 -5.18 8.65
C ALA A 115 -20.61 -5.69 10.06
N THR A 116 -21.58 -5.07 10.73
CA THR A 116 -22.04 -5.49 12.06
C THR A 116 -23.10 -6.59 11.98
N ILE A 117 -23.91 -6.59 10.92
CA ILE A 117 -24.99 -7.57 10.73
C ILE A 117 -24.55 -8.85 10.02
N GLY A 118 -23.50 -8.78 9.20
CA GLY A 118 -22.93 -9.92 8.46
C GLY A 118 -21.82 -10.59 9.25
#